data_AF-A0A1I0RB27-F1
#
_entry.id   AF-A0A1I0RB27-F1
#
_cell.length_a   1.000
_cell.length_b   1.000
_cell.length_c   1.000
_cell.angle_alpha   90.00
_cell.angle_beta   90.00
_cell.angle_gamma   90.00
#
_symmetry.space_group_name_H-M   'P 1'
#
loop_
_entity.id
_entity.type
_entity.pdbx_description
1 polymer ?
#
loop_
_entity_poly.entity_id
_entity_poly.type
_entity_poly.pdbx_seq_one_letter_code
_entity_poly.pdbx_strand_id
1 'polypeptide(L)'
;MYKFRYLIGLIFFVFMAVIIWHGSTKEYNKWDVLLNNNIIIRGKVLNIKKSLNHGFGVILLELDSTNLKEFSGRTTSDDIIYPYKIKDGRAELYIPIPYELAKGDKVVVYSNERKGQGYDGDTPSKEKTFSIYMISDNSLNYVRENTDLK
;
A
#
# COMPACT_ATOMS: atom_id res chain seq x y z
N MET A 1 -17.54 16.88 46.09
CA MET A 1 -16.97 17.71 44.99
C MET A 1 -15.98 16.99 44.06
N TYR A 2 -15.47 15.79 44.36
CA TYR A 2 -14.50 15.11 43.49
C TYR A 2 -15.12 14.39 42.28
N LYS A 3 -16.35 13.86 42.41
CA LYS A 3 -17.04 13.11 41.34
C LYS A 3 -17.30 13.93 40.06
N PHE A 4 -17.57 15.23 40.20
CA PHE A 4 -17.78 16.13 39.05
C PHE A 4 -16.49 16.49 38.30
N ARG A 5 -15.32 16.54 38.99
CA ARG A 5 -14.02 16.78 38.35
C ARG A 5 -13.63 15.65 37.40
N TYR A 6 -13.88 14.40 37.78
CA TYR A 6 -13.61 13.24 36.92
C TYR A 6 -14.59 13.18 35.74
N LEU A 7 -15.85 13.58 35.93
CA LEU A 7 -16.86 13.63 34.87
C LEU A 7 -16.48 14.66 33.79
N ILE A 8 -16.01 15.84 34.19
CA ILE A 8 -15.54 16.88 33.27
C ILE A 8 -14.28 16.43 32.51
N GLY A 9 -13.33 15.80 33.21
CA GLY A 9 -12.14 15.23 32.56
C GLY A 9 -12.48 14.14 31.54
N LEU A 10 -13.45 13.29 31.85
CA LEU A 10 -13.92 12.24 30.93
C LEU A 10 -14.58 12.83 29.68
N ILE A 11 -15.44 13.86 29.84
CA ILE A 11 -16.07 14.54 28.72
C ILE A 11 -15.01 15.19 27.82
N PHE A 12 -14.01 15.85 28.40
CA PHE A 12 -12.93 16.47 27.64
C PHE A 12 -12.08 15.42 26.89
N PHE A 13 -11.79 14.29 27.53
CA PHE A 13 -11.07 13.18 26.91
C PHE A 13 -11.84 12.59 25.72
N VAL A 14 -13.15 12.33 25.89
CA VAL A 14 -14.01 11.85 24.79
C VAL A 14 -14.06 12.86 23.65
N PHE A 15 -14.17 14.15 23.97
CA PHE A 15 -14.19 15.21 22.95
C PHE A 15 -12.86 15.29 22.18
N MET A 16 -11.72 15.20 22.86
CA MET A 16 -10.40 15.13 22.22
C MET A 16 -10.25 13.88 21.35
N ALA A 17 -10.68 12.72 21.84
CA ALA A 17 -10.62 11.47 21.09
C ALA A 17 -11.46 11.55 19.80
N VAL A 18 -12.64 12.15 19.85
CA VAL A 18 -13.51 12.34 18.67
C VAL A 18 -12.86 13.28 17.64
N ILE A 19 -12.25 14.39 18.08
CA ILE A 19 -11.54 15.33 17.18
C ILE A 19 -10.35 14.65 16.49
N ILE A 20 -9.52 13.94 17.25
CA ILE A 20 -8.35 13.22 16.69
C ILE A 20 -8.82 12.16 15.69
N TRP A 21 -9.86 11.41 16.02
CA TRP A 21 -10.39 10.36 15.14
C TRP A 21 -10.96 10.93 13.83
N HIS A 22 -11.68 12.06 13.88
CA HIS A 22 -12.22 12.72 12.68
C HIS A 22 -11.15 13.40 11.82
N GLY A 23 -10.07 13.90 12.41
CA GLY A 23 -8.94 14.47 11.66
C GLY A 23 -8.15 13.40 10.90
N SER A 24 -7.80 12.32 11.61
CA SER A 24 -6.95 11.24 11.08
C SER A 24 -7.61 10.46 9.93
N THR A 25 -8.93 10.26 9.98
CA THR A 25 -9.67 9.53 8.92
C THR A 25 -9.87 10.34 7.64
N LYS A 26 -9.81 11.67 7.68
CA LYS A 26 -10.04 12.52 6.49
C LYS A 26 -8.84 12.57 5.55
N GLU A 27 -7.61 12.60 6.08
CA GLU A 27 -6.41 12.71 5.25
C GLU A 27 -6.08 11.41 4.51
N TYR A 28 -6.16 10.25 5.18
CA TYR A 28 -5.97 8.94 4.55
C TYR A 28 -6.99 8.70 3.42
N ASN A 29 -8.26 9.06 3.65
CA ASN A 29 -9.29 8.90 2.62
C ASN A 29 -9.09 9.78 1.39
N LYS A 30 -8.46 10.96 1.52
CA LYS A 30 -8.32 11.89 0.39
C LYS A 30 -7.42 11.32 -0.70
N TRP A 31 -6.30 10.72 -0.33
CA TRP A 31 -5.32 10.21 -1.28
C TRP A 31 -5.68 8.82 -1.80
N ASP A 32 -6.30 7.98 -0.98
CA ASP A 32 -6.67 6.63 -1.43
C ASP A 32 -7.75 6.62 -2.51
N VAL A 33 -8.53 7.71 -2.69
CA VAL A 33 -9.44 7.86 -3.84
C VAL A 33 -8.67 7.82 -5.17
N LEU A 34 -7.40 8.26 -5.20
CA LEU A 34 -6.56 8.21 -6.39
C LEU A 34 -6.25 6.79 -6.87
N LEU A 35 -6.38 5.79 -6.00
CA LEU A 35 -6.22 4.38 -6.33
C LEU A 35 -7.39 3.83 -7.15
N ASN A 36 -8.52 4.54 -7.25
CA ASN A 36 -9.64 4.15 -8.11
C ASN A 36 -9.36 4.51 -9.58
N ASN A 37 -8.24 4.01 -10.12
CA ASN A 37 -7.73 4.34 -11.45
C ASN A 37 -7.81 3.17 -12.45
N ASN A 38 -8.57 2.12 -12.12
CA ASN A 38 -8.85 0.95 -12.95
C ASN A 38 -7.62 0.10 -13.34
N ILE A 39 -6.45 0.29 -12.73
CA ILE A 39 -5.26 -0.53 -12.99
C ILE A 39 -5.44 -1.96 -12.45
N ILE A 40 -5.09 -2.94 -13.29
CA ILE A 40 -4.98 -4.35 -12.96
C ILE A 40 -3.58 -4.82 -13.35
N ILE A 41 -2.88 -5.44 -12.40
CA ILE A 41 -1.53 -5.98 -12.60
C ILE A 41 -1.57 -7.47 -12.30
N ARG A 42 -1.08 -8.29 -13.22
CA ARG A 42 -0.90 -9.74 -13.02
C ARG A 42 0.53 -10.09 -13.37
N GLY A 43 1.21 -10.79 -12.47
CA GLY A 43 2.59 -11.16 -12.72
C GLY A 43 3.17 -12.09 -11.69
N LYS A 44 4.41 -12.51 -11.97
CA LYS A 44 5.18 -13.42 -11.14
C LYS A 44 6.25 -12.66 -10.37
N VAL A 45 6.40 -12.96 -9.08
CA VAL A 45 7.41 -12.33 -8.23
C VAL A 45 8.81 -12.75 -8.68
N LEU A 46 9.60 -11.77 -9.13
CA LEU A 46 11.01 -11.95 -9.49
C LEU A 46 11.94 -11.70 -8.31
N ASN A 47 11.63 -10.69 -7.50
CA ASN A 47 12.46 -10.29 -6.38
C ASN A 47 11.64 -9.57 -5.29
N ILE A 48 12.11 -9.63 -4.05
CA ILE A 48 11.53 -8.95 -2.90
C ILE A 48 12.66 -8.28 -2.13
N LYS A 49 12.58 -6.95 -1.97
CA LYS A 49 13.47 -6.16 -1.10
C LYS A 49 12.68 -5.67 0.10
N LYS A 50 12.96 -6.23 1.28
CA LYS A 50 12.22 -5.92 2.52
C LYS A 50 13.01 -4.93 3.38
N SER A 51 12.33 -3.90 3.85
CA SER A 51 12.84 -2.98 4.86
C SER A 51 12.88 -3.67 6.22
N LEU A 52 13.98 -3.49 6.95
CA LEU A 52 14.20 -4.10 8.26
C LEU A 52 13.24 -3.56 9.33
N ASN A 53 12.69 -2.36 9.16
CA ASN A 53 12.07 -1.63 10.26
C ASN A 53 10.53 -1.77 10.35
N HIS A 54 9.83 -2.11 9.26
CA HIS A 54 8.35 -2.12 9.23
C HIS A 54 7.71 -3.20 8.35
N GLY A 55 8.47 -4.16 7.82
CA GLY A 55 7.94 -5.20 6.93
C GLY A 55 7.45 -4.70 5.57
N PHE A 56 7.55 -3.39 5.32
CA PHE A 56 7.38 -2.76 4.02
C PHE A 56 8.50 -3.17 3.06
N GLY A 57 8.22 -3.20 1.76
CA GLY A 57 9.26 -3.43 0.78
C GLY A 57 8.85 -3.18 -0.66
N VAL A 58 9.82 -3.44 -1.55
CA VAL A 58 9.66 -3.36 -3.01
C VAL A 58 9.60 -4.78 -3.57
N ILE A 59 8.54 -5.08 -4.31
CA ILE A 59 8.36 -6.37 -4.99
C ILE A 59 8.47 -6.11 -6.48
N LEU A 60 9.43 -6.76 -7.13
CA LEU A 60 9.57 -6.74 -8.57
C LEU A 60 8.80 -7.91 -9.19
N LEU A 61 7.97 -7.60 -10.18
CA LEU A 61 7.15 -8.55 -10.92
C LEU A 61 7.56 -8.62 -12.39
N GLU A 62 7.54 -9.82 -12.95
CA GLU A 62 7.43 -10.07 -14.38
C GLU A 62 5.95 -10.09 -14.74
N LEU A 63 5.52 -9.28 -15.72
CA LEU A 63 4.10 -9.17 -16.04
C LEU A 63 3.64 -10.31 -16.94
N ASP A 64 2.59 -10.99 -16.50
CA ASP A 64 1.79 -11.88 -17.35
C ASP A 64 0.79 -11.05 -18.17
N SER A 65 0.14 -10.09 -17.51
CA SER A 65 -0.82 -9.18 -18.14
C SER A 65 -1.05 -7.94 -17.30
N THR A 66 -1.43 -6.86 -17.97
CA THR A 66 -1.91 -5.63 -17.37
C THR A 66 -2.80 -4.91 -18.38
N ASN A 67 -3.69 -4.06 -17.90
CA ASN A 67 -4.54 -3.23 -18.77
C ASN A 67 -3.88 -1.91 -19.19
N LEU A 68 -2.66 -1.64 -18.73
CA LEU A 68 -1.88 -0.44 -19.07
C LEU A 68 -0.43 -0.82 -19.36
N LYS A 69 0.10 -0.38 -20.51
CA LYS A 69 1.47 -0.73 -20.91
C LYS A 69 2.53 -0.13 -19.99
N GLU A 70 2.29 1.10 -19.55
CA GLU A 70 3.20 1.87 -18.70
C GLU A 70 2.39 2.71 -17.71
N PHE A 71 2.92 2.85 -16.51
CA PHE A 71 2.36 3.69 -15.46
C PHE A 71 3.47 4.08 -14.48
N SER A 72 3.79 5.38 -14.40
CA SER A 72 4.84 5.88 -13.51
C SER A 72 4.30 6.66 -12.30
N GLY A 73 2.98 6.82 -12.18
CA GLY A 73 2.27 7.19 -10.95
C GLY A 73 2.98 8.21 -10.06
N ARG A 74 3.45 9.34 -10.61
CA ARG A 74 3.86 10.48 -9.79
C ARG A 74 2.62 11.30 -9.49
N THR A 75 2.36 11.54 -8.21
CA THR A 75 1.37 12.57 -7.86
C THR A 75 2.00 13.95 -8.06
N THR A 76 1.18 15.00 -8.11
CA THR A 76 1.65 16.39 -8.25
C THR A 76 2.48 16.86 -7.04
N SER A 77 2.51 16.09 -5.95
CA SER A 77 3.30 16.36 -4.75
C SER A 77 4.42 15.32 -4.66
N ASP A 78 5.67 15.74 -4.50
CA ASP A 78 6.83 14.84 -4.46
C ASP A 78 6.82 13.90 -3.25
N ASP A 79 5.97 14.16 -2.26
CA ASP A 79 5.90 13.45 -0.98
C ASP A 79 4.92 12.27 -0.98
N ILE A 80 4.15 12.08 -2.06
CA ILE A 80 3.18 10.97 -2.17
C ILE A 80 3.32 10.29 -3.53
N ILE A 81 3.47 8.97 -3.53
CA ILE A 81 3.55 8.17 -4.76
C ILE A 81 2.54 7.03 -4.75
N TYR A 82 2.22 6.54 -5.95
CA TYR A 82 1.40 5.34 -6.09
C TYR A 82 2.15 4.09 -5.58
N PRO A 83 1.44 3.08 -5.03
CA PRO A 83 2.04 1.85 -4.51
C PRO A 83 2.49 0.88 -5.61
N TYR A 84 2.50 1.31 -6.87
CA TYR A 84 2.95 0.50 -7.98
C TYR A 84 3.47 1.35 -9.14
N LYS A 85 4.35 0.73 -9.92
CA LYS A 85 4.91 1.26 -11.16
C LYS A 85 4.90 0.15 -12.22
N ILE A 86 4.59 0.49 -13.46
CA ILE A 86 4.53 -0.45 -14.59
C ILE A 86 5.43 0.11 -15.70
N LYS A 87 6.38 -0.69 -16.17
CA LYS A 87 7.28 -0.30 -17.26
C LYS A 87 7.90 -1.54 -17.92
N ASP A 88 7.94 -1.55 -19.25
CA ASP A 88 8.68 -2.54 -20.06
C ASP A 88 8.41 -4.01 -19.68
N GLY A 89 7.15 -4.39 -19.53
CA GLY A 89 6.76 -5.77 -19.19
C GLY A 89 7.08 -6.18 -17.75
N ARG A 90 7.43 -5.21 -16.90
CA ARG A 90 7.64 -5.40 -15.46
C ARG A 90 6.76 -4.46 -14.66
N ALA A 91 6.50 -4.84 -13.42
CA ALA A 91 5.91 -3.94 -12.45
C ALA A 91 6.65 -4.01 -11.12
N GLU A 92 6.59 -2.91 -10.39
CA GLU A 92 6.97 -2.88 -8.99
C GLU A 92 5.74 -2.63 -8.13
N LEU A 93 5.68 -3.29 -6.98
CA LEU A 93 4.75 -3.00 -5.91
C LEU A 93 5.52 -2.48 -4.69
N TYR A 94 4.97 -1.46 -4.04
CA TYR A 94 5.53 -0.84 -2.83
C TYR A 94 4.53 -1.07 -1.70
N ILE A 95 4.71 -2.14 -0.93
CA ILE A 95 3.67 -2.60 0.01
C ILE A 95 4.29 -3.21 1.28
N PRO A 96 3.52 -3.33 2.38
CA PRO A 96 3.79 -4.32 3.41
C PRO A 96 3.83 -5.72 2.80
N ILE A 97 4.96 -6.42 2.92
CA ILE A 97 5.15 -7.74 2.30
C ILE A 97 4.45 -8.80 3.16
N PRO A 98 3.47 -9.56 2.61
CA PRO A 98 2.88 -10.70 3.30
C PRO A 98 3.95 -11.73 3.66
N TYR A 99 3.80 -12.38 4.82
CA TYR A 99 4.81 -13.29 5.35
C TYR A 99 5.09 -14.48 4.40
N GLU A 100 4.04 -15.03 3.79
CA GLU A 100 4.11 -16.21 2.92
C GLU A 100 4.42 -15.86 1.45
N LEU A 101 4.55 -14.58 1.09
CA LEU A 101 4.82 -14.19 -0.30
C LEU A 101 6.30 -14.38 -0.63
N ALA A 102 6.57 -15.21 -1.65
CA ALA A 102 7.92 -15.59 -2.05
C ALA A 102 8.19 -15.37 -3.53
N LYS A 103 9.47 -15.40 -3.90
CA LYS A 103 9.91 -15.39 -5.29
C LYS A 103 9.31 -16.60 -6.03
N GLY A 104 8.74 -16.35 -7.19
CA GLY A 104 8.08 -17.36 -8.02
C GLY A 104 6.56 -17.40 -7.88
N ASP A 105 6.00 -16.78 -6.85
CA ASP A 105 4.55 -16.70 -6.67
C ASP A 105 3.89 -15.84 -7.74
N LYS A 106 2.66 -16.20 -8.12
CA LYS A 106 1.80 -15.34 -8.93
C LYS A 106 1.08 -14.35 -8.02
N VAL A 107 0.96 -13.11 -8.48
CA VAL A 107 0.29 -12.02 -7.79
C VAL A 107 -0.64 -11.30 -8.74
N VAL A 108 -1.82 -10.94 -8.25
CA VAL A 108 -2.74 -10.05 -8.92
C VAL A 108 -3.04 -8.85 -8.04
N VAL A 109 -3.03 -7.65 -8.61
CA VAL A 109 -3.40 -6.39 -7.94
C VAL A 109 -4.58 -5.75 -8.65
N TYR A 110 -5.57 -5.33 -7.86
CA TYR A 110 -6.76 -4.61 -8.28
C TYR A 110 -6.78 -3.24 -7.60
N SER A 111 -6.44 -2.20 -8.36
CA SER A 111 -6.32 -0.82 -7.85
C SER A 111 -7.60 -0.30 -7.19
N ASN A 112 -8.76 -0.45 -7.86
CA ASN A 112 -10.06 -0.01 -7.37
C ASN A 112 -10.50 -0.73 -6.07
N GLU A 113 -10.07 -1.98 -5.89
CA GLU A 113 -10.37 -2.74 -4.68
C GLU A 113 -9.35 -2.50 -3.57
N ARG A 114 -8.27 -1.78 -3.90
CA ARG A 114 -7.11 -1.49 -3.05
C ARG A 114 -6.50 -2.75 -2.45
N LYS A 115 -6.47 -3.82 -3.24
CA LYS A 115 -6.03 -5.15 -2.79
C LYS A 115 -5.14 -5.83 -3.81
N GLY A 116 -4.29 -6.70 -3.30
CA GLY A 116 -3.62 -7.72 -4.06
C GLY A 116 -3.76 -9.10 -3.43
N GLN A 117 -3.60 -10.11 -4.27
CA GLN A 117 -3.80 -11.51 -3.97
C GLN A 117 -2.62 -12.30 -4.54
N GLY A 118 -1.85 -12.95 -3.67
CA GLY A 118 -0.87 -13.96 -4.05
C GLY A 118 -1.51 -15.35 -4.20
N TYR A 119 -0.84 -16.23 -4.93
CA TYR A 119 -1.34 -17.57 -5.24
C TYR A 119 -0.33 -18.64 -4.80
N ASP A 120 -0.86 -19.83 -4.50
CA ASP A 120 -0.11 -21.08 -4.35
C ASP A 120 -0.41 -21.94 -5.58
N GLY A 121 0.50 -21.90 -6.56
CA GLY A 121 0.24 -22.43 -7.90
C GLY A 121 -0.87 -21.63 -8.60
N ASP A 122 -2.03 -22.25 -8.79
CA ASP A 122 -3.21 -21.64 -9.43
C ASP A 122 -4.34 -21.30 -8.44
N THR A 123 -4.14 -21.54 -7.14
CA THR A 123 -5.16 -21.29 -6.11
C THR A 123 -4.84 -20.00 -5.35
N PRO A 124 -5.82 -19.08 -5.16
CA PRO A 124 -5.60 -17.87 -4.36
C PRO A 124 -5.36 -18.22 -2.88
N SER A 125 -4.34 -17.60 -2.28
CA SER A 125 -3.90 -17.90 -0.92
C SER A 125 -4.28 -16.77 0.04
N LYS A 126 -5.11 -17.05 1.03
CA LYS A 126 -5.55 -16.02 1.99
C LYS A 126 -4.37 -15.37 2.73
N GLU A 127 -3.33 -16.15 3.02
CA GLU A 127 -2.11 -15.70 3.69
C GLU A 127 -1.23 -14.76 2.84
N LYS A 128 -1.47 -14.73 1.52
CA LYS A 128 -0.77 -13.85 0.57
C LYS A 128 -1.65 -12.69 0.09
N THR A 129 -2.70 -12.35 0.84
CA THR A 129 -3.54 -11.18 0.56
C THR A 129 -2.90 -9.94 1.17
N PHE A 130 -2.95 -8.82 0.46
CA PHE A 130 -2.46 -7.54 0.96
C PHE A 130 -3.34 -6.39 0.49
N SER A 131 -3.27 -5.29 1.23
CA SER A 131 -3.86 -4.02 0.81
C SER A 131 -2.79 -3.11 0.22
N ILE A 132 -3.20 -2.25 -0.70
CA ILE A 132 -2.35 -1.21 -1.28
C ILE A 132 -2.84 0.17 -0.81
N TYR A 133 -1.91 1.06 -0.51
CA TYR A 133 -2.19 2.41 -0.03
C TYR A 133 -1.22 3.38 -0.72
N MET A 134 -1.61 4.65 -0.83
CA MET A 134 -0.65 5.66 -1.30
C MET A 134 0.56 5.71 -0.36
N ILE A 135 1.75 5.84 -0.91
CA ILE A 135 3.00 5.80 -0.14
C ILE A 135 3.43 7.22 0.19
N SER A 136 3.53 7.52 1.50
CA SER A 136 4.06 8.76 2.04
C SER A 136 5.24 8.51 2.99
N ASP A 137 5.94 9.59 3.35
CA ASP A 137 6.89 9.65 4.48
C ASP A 137 8.03 8.60 4.43
N ASN A 138 8.29 7.90 5.53
CA ASN A 138 9.46 7.03 5.73
C ASN A 138 9.58 5.91 4.68
N SER A 139 8.46 5.43 4.13
CA SER A 139 8.47 4.41 3.08
C SER A 139 8.95 4.97 1.74
N LEU A 140 8.76 6.26 1.50
CA LEU A 140 9.13 6.92 0.24
C LEU A 140 10.64 6.91 0.00
N ASN A 141 11.43 7.20 1.04
CA ASN A 141 12.89 7.15 0.94
C ASN A 141 13.38 5.73 0.64
N TYR A 142 12.79 4.73 1.29
CA TYR A 142 13.10 3.33 1.00
C TYR A 142 12.79 2.97 -0.45
N VAL A 143 11.63 3.38 -0.99
CA VAL A 143 11.29 3.15 -2.40
C VAL A 143 12.30 3.82 -3.33
N ARG A 144 12.66 5.09 -3.08
CA ARG A 144 13.61 5.85 -3.91
C ARG A 144 14.99 5.19 -4.00
N GLU A 145 15.44 4.59 -2.90
CA GLU A 145 16.75 3.90 -2.83
C GLU A 145 16.72 2.49 -3.41
N ASN A 146 15.56 1.83 -3.44
CA ASN A 146 15.44 0.41 -3.74
C ASN A 146 14.65 0.07 -5.02
N THR A 147 14.06 1.05 -5.69
CA THR A 147 13.39 0.88 -6.99
C THR A 147 14.39 0.51 -8.08
N ASP A 148 14.09 -0.55 -8.82
CA ASP A 148 14.82 -1.02 -10.00
C ASP A 148 14.25 -0.40 -11.30
N LEU A 149 12.96 -0.03 -11.30
CA LEU A 149 12.30 0.64 -12.41
C LEU A 149 12.52 2.15 -12.35
N LYS A 150 13.47 2.68 -13.14
CA LYS A 150 13.69 4.13 -13.32
C LYS A 150 12.75 4.76 -14.34
#